data_AF-A0A8J5WSH3-F1
#
_entry.id   AF-A0A8J5WSH3-F1
#
_cell.length_a   1.000
_cell.length_b   1.000
_cell.length_c   1.000
_cell.angle_alpha   90.00
_cell.angle_beta   90.00
_cell.angle_gamma   90.00
#
_symmetry.space_group_name_H-M   'P 1'
#
loop_
_entity.id
_entity.type
_entity.pdbx_description
1 polymer ?
#
loop_
_entity_poly.entity_id
_entity_poly.type
_entity_poly.pdbx_seq_one_letter_code
_entity_poly.pdbx_strand_id
1 'polypeptide(L)'
;MRREPVRWAVVALLLAMVGAGVQRWGGSWWRRTAFLVVDDKVEPLITMDNLEDTSKKHLENITIPSVLITNKLGNDLKKSVENGDMVSVLLDWRESLPHPDERVEYEFWTNNNDECGPKCDMQMDFVKSFRGIAQILEKKGYTQFTPHYITWYCLEAFVVSKQCKSQCINHGRHCAPDLEQNFNKGYDGKDVVVQNLHQICVFKVANESGKPWLWWDYVHDFSIRCPMKGKKYTHECAMDVIKSLGLDDEKINKCIGDPEADEEKSILKAEQDAQLSWLYCRYGFVYHI
;
A
#
# COMPACT_ATOMS: atom_id res chain seq x y z
N MET A 1 30.75 -9.13 -20.75
CA MET A 1 31.16 -9.33 -19.34
C MET A 1 30.11 -10.22 -18.68
N ARG A 2 30.54 -11.34 -18.07
CA ARG A 2 29.64 -12.28 -17.39
C ARG A 2 29.04 -11.57 -16.18
N ARG A 3 27.70 -11.54 -16.05
CA ARG A 3 27.02 -11.14 -14.81
C ARG A 3 27.18 -12.29 -13.81
N GLU A 4 27.85 -12.03 -12.70
CA GLU A 4 27.84 -12.95 -11.56
C GLU A 4 26.47 -12.92 -10.88
N PRO A 5 25.96 -14.06 -10.37
CA PRO A 5 24.72 -14.08 -9.61
C PRO A 5 24.93 -13.42 -8.24
N VAL A 6 24.05 -12.47 -7.90
CA VAL A 6 23.97 -11.85 -6.57
C VAL A 6 23.73 -12.96 -5.55
N ARG A 7 24.70 -13.19 -4.65
CA ARG A 7 24.59 -14.13 -3.54
C ARG A 7 24.27 -13.34 -2.27
N TRP A 8 23.05 -13.50 -1.77
CA TRP A 8 22.63 -12.93 -0.49
C TRP A 8 23.33 -13.63 0.69
N ALA A 9 23.76 -12.85 1.68
CA ALA A 9 24.12 -13.35 2.99
C ALA A 9 23.01 -12.98 3.98
N VAL A 10 22.09 -13.91 4.24
CA VAL A 10 21.13 -13.75 5.34
C VAL A 10 21.89 -13.93 6.66
N VAL A 11 22.29 -12.82 7.28
CA VAL A 11 22.81 -12.85 8.65
C VAL A 11 21.63 -12.78 9.61
N ALA A 12 21.09 -13.95 9.97
CA ALA A 12 20.08 -14.04 11.02
C ALA A 12 20.73 -13.80 12.39
N LEU A 13 20.71 -12.57 12.88
CA LEU A 13 21.05 -12.29 14.29
C LEU A 13 19.86 -12.71 15.18
N LEU A 14 20.09 -13.69 16.05
CA LEU A 14 19.13 -14.14 17.06
C LEU A 14 19.10 -13.14 18.22
N LEU A 15 18.01 -12.40 18.38
CA LEU A 15 17.73 -11.63 19.59
C LEU A 15 16.64 -12.35 20.40
N ALA A 16 17.06 -12.95 21.51
CA ALA A 16 16.15 -13.45 22.54
C ALA A 16 15.76 -12.27 23.44
N MET A 17 14.48 -11.92 23.48
CA MET A 17 13.97 -11.06 24.56
C MET A 17 13.73 -11.93 25.80
N VAL A 18 14.37 -11.57 26.91
CA VAL A 18 14.01 -12.06 28.24
C VAL A 18 12.87 -11.19 28.75
N GLY A 19 11.64 -11.65 28.57
CA GLY A 19 10.45 -11.18 29.29
C GLY A 19 9.99 -12.29 30.24
N ALA A 20 9.67 -11.93 31.47
CA ALA A 20 9.47 -12.81 32.62
C ALA A 20 8.72 -14.12 32.33
N GLY A 21 9.36 -15.25 32.68
CA GLY A 21 8.73 -16.56 32.85
C GLY A 21 9.04 -17.57 31.75
N VAL A 22 9.53 -18.74 32.17
CA VAL A 22 9.74 -20.00 31.44
C VAL A 22 11.14 -20.23 30.86
N GLN A 23 11.89 -20.98 31.66
CA GLN A 23 13.12 -21.68 31.35
C GLN A 23 12.79 -23.04 30.73
N ARG A 24 13.26 -23.33 29.50
CA ARG A 24 13.69 -24.69 29.09
C ARG A 24 14.46 -24.66 27.76
N TRP A 25 15.61 -25.33 27.75
CA TRP A 25 16.42 -25.67 26.59
C TRP A 25 15.75 -26.74 25.71
N GLY A 26 15.97 -26.67 24.40
CA GLY A 26 15.60 -27.69 23.42
C GLY A 26 15.26 -27.07 22.07
N GLY A 27 16.12 -27.29 21.07
CA GLY A 27 16.09 -26.59 19.78
C GLY A 27 14.81 -26.77 18.98
N SER A 28 14.46 -25.71 18.24
CA SER A 28 13.80 -25.71 16.93
C SER A 28 13.47 -24.25 16.52
N TRP A 29 13.12 -24.05 15.25
CA TRP A 29 12.83 -22.80 14.54
C TRP A 29 11.76 -21.88 15.19
N TRP A 30 11.17 -22.29 16.32
CA TRP A 30 9.99 -21.69 16.96
C TRP A 30 10.26 -20.54 17.95
N ARG A 31 11.50 -20.01 18.05
CA ARG A 31 11.80 -18.91 18.99
C ARG A 31 12.66 -17.82 18.35
N ARG A 32 12.16 -17.26 17.24
CA ARG A 32 12.69 -16.01 16.69
C ARG A 32 11.68 -14.89 16.95
N THR A 33 12.13 -13.80 17.56
CA THR A 33 11.26 -12.69 18.02
C THR A 33 11.23 -11.53 17.03
N ALA A 34 12.28 -11.38 16.23
CA ALA A 34 12.39 -10.40 15.15
C ALA A 34 13.45 -10.87 14.13
N PHE A 35 13.38 -10.35 12.91
CA PHE A 35 14.45 -10.43 11.92
C PHE A 35 15.03 -9.04 11.65
N LEU A 36 16.36 -8.94 11.64
CA LEU A 36 17.09 -7.80 11.09
C LEU A 36 17.66 -8.24 9.74
N VAL A 37 17.17 -7.65 8.66
CA VAL A 37 17.63 -7.89 7.29
C VAL A 37 18.69 -6.85 6.98
N VAL A 38 19.91 -7.26 6.66
CA VAL A 38 21.02 -6.35 6.38
C VAL A 38 21.08 -6.07 4.89
N ASP A 39 21.11 -4.79 4.53
CA ASP A 39 21.36 -4.35 3.16
C ASP A 39 22.75 -4.84 2.67
N ASP A 40 22.83 -5.37 1.46
CA ASP A 40 24.08 -5.86 0.87
C ASP A 40 24.90 -4.71 0.25
N LYS A 41 24.32 -3.51 0.13
CA LYS A 41 24.97 -2.32 -0.42
C LYS A 41 25.12 -1.21 0.61
N VAL A 42 26.14 -0.38 0.39
CA VAL A 42 26.34 0.85 1.18
C VAL A 42 25.54 1.97 0.54
N GLU A 43 24.24 1.98 0.80
CA GLU A 43 23.28 2.98 0.32
C GLU A 43 22.28 3.39 1.43
N PRO A 44 21.57 4.52 1.28
CA PRO A 44 20.41 4.81 2.12
C PRO A 44 19.40 3.67 2.01
N LEU A 45 18.74 3.32 3.12
CA LEU A 45 17.72 2.28 3.12
C LEU A 45 16.61 2.65 2.15
N ILE A 46 16.44 1.82 1.13
CA ILE A 46 15.29 1.86 0.24
C ILE A 46 14.52 0.56 0.43
N THR A 47 13.21 0.66 0.55
CA THR A 47 12.34 -0.52 0.39
C THR A 47 12.39 -0.94 -1.07
N MET A 48 13.20 -1.96 -1.39
CA MET A 48 13.19 -2.57 -2.71
C MET A 48 11.91 -3.38 -2.91
N ASP A 49 11.04 -2.92 -3.82
CA ASP A 49 10.09 -3.80 -4.50
C ASP A 49 10.81 -4.36 -5.73
N ASN A 50 11.36 -5.57 -5.62
CA ASN A 50 12.04 -6.22 -6.74
C ASN A 50 11.00 -7.00 -7.55
N LEU A 51 10.70 -6.52 -8.76
CA LEU A 51 9.66 -7.06 -9.65
C LEU A 51 9.88 -8.54 -10.04
N GLU A 52 11.11 -9.06 -9.93
CA GLU A 52 11.47 -10.45 -10.26
C GLU A 52 11.25 -11.44 -9.11
N ASP A 53 10.83 -10.99 -7.93
CA ASP A 53 10.73 -11.87 -6.77
C ASP A 53 9.47 -12.77 -6.85
N THR A 54 9.67 -13.95 -7.43
CA THR A 54 8.69 -15.03 -7.57
C THR A 54 8.39 -15.74 -6.23
N SER A 55 8.97 -15.27 -5.13
CA SER A 55 8.88 -15.84 -3.78
C SER A 55 7.55 -15.62 -3.07
N LYS A 56 6.42 -15.65 -3.79
CA LYS A 56 5.06 -15.47 -3.24
C LYS A 56 4.72 -16.46 -2.12
N LYS A 57 5.30 -17.67 -2.16
CA LYS A 57 5.05 -18.75 -1.19
C LYS A 57 5.53 -18.48 0.24
N HIS A 58 6.44 -17.52 0.45
CA HIS A 58 7.03 -17.29 1.77
C HIS A 58 6.42 -16.09 2.51
N LEU A 59 5.77 -15.15 1.82
CA LEU A 59 5.21 -13.94 2.43
C LEU A 59 4.05 -14.24 3.38
N GLU A 60 3.20 -15.21 3.04
CA GLU A 60 2.02 -15.60 3.84
C GLU A 60 2.38 -16.20 5.22
N ASN A 61 3.63 -16.62 5.43
CA ASN A 61 4.08 -17.29 6.64
C ASN A 61 4.97 -16.41 7.55
N ILE A 62 5.22 -15.15 7.21
CA ILE A 62 6.03 -14.25 8.03
C ILE A 62 5.15 -13.61 9.10
N THR A 63 5.19 -14.16 10.32
CA THR A 63 4.46 -13.67 11.50
C THR A 63 5.34 -12.89 12.48
N ILE A 64 6.63 -12.75 12.16
CA ILE A 64 7.65 -12.20 13.03
C ILE A 64 8.06 -10.82 12.49
N PRO A 65 8.14 -9.77 13.34
CA PRO A 65 8.60 -8.44 12.95
C PRO A 65 9.93 -8.51 12.19
N SER A 66 9.97 -7.91 11.00
CA SER A 66 11.15 -7.95 10.12
C SER A 66 11.52 -6.52 9.73
N VAL A 67 12.76 -6.12 9.98
CA VAL A 67 13.24 -4.76 9.77
C VAL A 67 14.47 -4.77 8.87
N LEU A 68 14.47 -3.94 7.84
CA LEU A 68 15.65 -3.71 7.00
C LEU A 68 16.58 -2.71 7.70
N ILE A 69 17.87 -3.04 7.79
CA ILE A 69 18.91 -2.20 8.42
C ILE A 69 20.08 -1.99 7.44
N THR A 70 20.77 -0.86 7.59
CA THR A 70 21.88 -0.51 6.68
C THR A 70 23.01 -1.53 6.77
N ASN A 71 23.76 -1.68 5.67
CA ASN A 71 24.97 -2.51 5.63
C ASN A 71 25.95 -2.16 6.76
N LYS A 72 26.13 -0.87 7.03
CA LYS A 72 27.00 -0.37 8.10
C LYS A 72 26.55 -0.88 9.47
N LEU A 73 25.28 -0.66 9.83
CA LEU A 73 24.73 -1.10 11.12
C LEU A 73 24.80 -2.62 11.27
N GLY A 74 24.44 -3.37 10.22
CA GLY A 74 24.53 -4.83 10.23
C GLY A 74 25.95 -5.35 10.45
N ASN A 75 26.95 -4.74 9.80
CA ASN A 75 28.36 -5.10 9.99
C ASN A 75 28.88 -4.74 11.39
N ASP A 76 28.47 -3.61 11.95
CA ASP A 76 28.86 -3.21 13.30
C ASP A 76 28.28 -4.15 14.36
N LEU A 77 26.98 -4.50 14.25
CA LEU A 77 26.33 -5.49 15.12
C LEU A 77 27.02 -6.87 15.01
N LYS A 78 27.36 -7.29 13.78
CA LYS A 78 28.06 -8.55 13.54
C LYS A 78 29.42 -8.58 14.22
N LYS A 79 30.22 -7.52 14.08
CA LYS A 79 31.54 -7.41 14.73
C LYS A 79 31.44 -7.44 16.24
N SER A 80 30.47 -6.72 16.83
CA SER A 80 30.27 -6.74 18.29
C SER A 80 29.95 -8.16 18.80
N VAL A 81 29.09 -8.90 18.10
CA VAL A 81 28.80 -10.30 18.45
C VAL A 81 30.02 -11.20 18.29
N GLU A 82 30.79 -11.04 17.20
CA GLU A 82 32.03 -11.80 16.97
C GLU A 82 33.11 -11.52 18.03
N ASN A 83 33.14 -10.31 18.58
CA ASN A 83 34.04 -9.92 19.67
C ASN A 83 33.59 -10.45 21.04
N GLY A 84 32.42 -11.09 21.13
CA GLY A 84 31.86 -11.62 22.37
C GLY A 84 31.04 -10.62 23.18
N ASP A 85 30.73 -9.45 22.62
CA ASP A 85 29.90 -8.45 23.29
C ASP A 85 28.43 -8.89 23.31
N MET A 86 27.73 -8.57 24.40
CA MET A 86 26.28 -8.71 24.46
C MET A 86 25.62 -7.55 23.72
N VAL A 87 24.89 -7.86 22.65
CA VAL A 87 24.17 -6.87 21.83
C VAL A 87 22.68 -6.95 22.11
N SER A 88 22.09 -5.83 22.55
CA SER A 88 20.64 -5.68 22.76
C SER A 88 20.08 -4.68 21.75
N VAL A 89 19.02 -5.08 21.05
CA VAL A 89 18.34 -4.22 20.06
C VAL A 89 16.88 -4.07 20.49
N LEU A 90 16.47 -2.82 20.66
CA LEU A 90 15.07 -2.43 20.90
C LEU A 90 14.50 -1.91 19.59
N LEU A 91 13.41 -2.51 19.11
CA LEU A 91 12.60 -1.97 18.04
C LEU A 91 11.56 -1.03 18.66
N ASP A 92 11.82 0.27 18.60
CA ASP A 92 10.93 1.29 19.13
C ASP A 92 10.28 2.06 17.98
N TRP A 93 8.95 1.99 17.93
CA TRP A 93 8.12 2.64 16.91
C TRP A 93 7.42 3.89 17.47
N ARG A 94 7.66 4.24 18.74
CA ARG A 94 6.99 5.35 19.42
C ARG A 94 7.31 6.70 18.77
N GLU A 95 8.52 6.90 18.27
CA GLU A 95 8.87 8.12 17.53
C GLU A 95 8.24 8.19 16.14
N SER A 96 7.82 7.06 15.57
CA SER A 96 7.09 7.00 14.29
C SER A 96 5.58 7.18 14.45
N LEU A 97 5.10 7.29 15.69
CA LEU A 97 3.73 7.65 16.02
C LEU A 97 3.76 9.04 16.67
N PRO A 98 3.78 10.13 15.89
CA PRO A 98 3.55 11.44 16.47
C PRO A 98 2.22 11.39 17.24
N HIS A 99 2.26 11.64 18.55
CA HIS A 99 1.10 11.55 19.45
C HIS A 99 0.60 12.95 19.84
N PRO A 100 0.08 13.79 18.92
CA PRO A 100 -0.50 15.06 19.32
C PRO A 100 -1.79 14.89 20.13
N ASP A 101 -2.53 13.78 19.95
CA ASP A 101 -3.88 13.56 20.52
C ASP A 101 -4.18 12.09 20.93
N GLU A 102 -3.17 11.28 21.26
CA GLU A 102 -3.30 9.85 21.66
C GLU A 102 -3.98 8.91 20.63
N ARG A 103 -4.15 9.38 19.38
CA ARG A 103 -4.77 8.62 18.30
C ARG A 103 -3.72 8.15 17.30
N VAL A 104 -3.95 6.97 16.70
CA VAL A 104 -3.08 6.46 15.64
C VAL A 104 -3.59 6.93 14.28
N GLU A 105 -2.81 7.76 13.62
CA GLU A 105 -3.02 8.15 12.23
C GLU A 105 -2.37 7.12 11.31
N TYR A 106 -3.13 6.57 10.37
CA TYR A 106 -2.59 5.62 9.40
C TYR A 106 -3.19 5.80 8.00
N GLU A 107 -2.36 5.53 7.01
CA GLU A 107 -2.71 5.60 5.60
C GLU A 107 -2.82 4.19 5.00
N PHE A 108 -3.77 4.00 4.08
CA PHE A 108 -3.87 2.77 3.29
C PHE A 108 -3.68 3.08 1.82
N TRP A 109 -2.49 2.79 1.31
CA TRP A 109 -2.13 2.94 -0.09
C TRP A 109 -2.57 1.72 -0.88
N THR A 110 -3.42 1.93 -1.89
CA THR A 110 -4.09 0.84 -2.61
C THR A 110 -4.37 1.18 -4.08
N ASN A 111 -4.92 0.22 -4.82
CA ASN A 111 -5.45 0.40 -6.16
C ASN A 111 -6.65 -0.54 -6.37
N ASN A 112 -7.74 -0.08 -6.98
CA ASN A 112 -8.97 -0.86 -7.13
C ASN A 112 -8.95 -1.87 -8.30
N ASN A 113 -7.78 -2.39 -8.68
CA ASN A 113 -7.72 -3.48 -9.65
C ASN A 113 -8.08 -4.80 -8.95
N ASP A 114 -8.97 -5.61 -9.53
CA ASP A 114 -9.34 -6.96 -9.05
C ASP A 114 -8.93 -8.08 -10.03
N GLU A 115 -8.25 -7.73 -11.13
CA GLU A 115 -7.68 -8.62 -12.15
C GLU A 115 -6.15 -8.49 -12.25
N CYS A 116 -5.45 -8.84 -11.16
CA CYS A 116 -3.98 -8.96 -11.14
C CYS A 116 -3.45 -10.23 -10.45
N GLY A 117 -4.31 -11.24 -10.35
CA GLY A 117 -4.02 -12.53 -9.71
C GLY A 117 -3.83 -12.41 -8.20
N PRO A 118 -2.95 -13.23 -7.58
CA PRO A 118 -2.84 -13.33 -6.12
C PRO A 118 -2.54 -12.02 -5.38
N LYS A 119 -1.94 -11.03 -6.05
CA LYS A 119 -1.69 -9.71 -5.45
C LYS A 119 -3.01 -8.98 -5.14
N CYS A 120 -3.93 -8.98 -6.11
CA CYS A 120 -5.26 -8.41 -5.95
C CYS A 120 -6.10 -9.22 -4.96
N ASP A 121 -6.00 -10.55 -5.00
CA ASP A 121 -6.70 -11.43 -4.05
C ASP A 121 -6.28 -11.12 -2.59
N MET A 122 -4.98 -11.00 -2.32
CA MET A 122 -4.46 -10.63 -1.00
C MET A 122 -4.96 -9.25 -0.53
N GLN A 123 -5.02 -8.27 -1.43
CA GLN A 123 -5.53 -6.94 -1.10
C GLN A 123 -7.02 -6.96 -0.75
N MET A 124 -7.83 -7.70 -1.52
CA MET A 124 -9.26 -7.89 -1.25
C MET A 124 -9.49 -8.62 0.09
N ASP A 125 -8.70 -9.67 0.36
CA ASP A 125 -8.76 -10.41 1.63
C ASP A 125 -8.35 -9.55 2.83
N PHE A 126 -7.36 -8.65 2.67
CA PHE A 126 -7.02 -7.67 3.69
C PHE A 126 -8.21 -6.75 3.99
N VAL A 127 -8.81 -6.13 2.95
CA VAL A 127 -9.99 -5.24 3.14
C VAL A 127 -11.11 -5.99 3.84
N LYS A 128 -11.41 -7.22 3.41
CA LYS A 128 -12.45 -8.06 4.00
C LYS A 128 -12.19 -8.41 5.47
N SER A 129 -10.96 -8.79 5.81
CA SER A 129 -10.59 -9.21 7.16
C SER A 129 -10.42 -8.04 8.13
N PHE A 130 -9.88 -6.92 7.64
CA PHE A 130 -9.57 -5.76 8.47
C PHE A 130 -10.75 -4.80 8.64
N ARG A 131 -11.71 -4.77 7.71
CA ARG A 131 -12.91 -3.89 7.75
C ARG A 131 -13.51 -3.77 9.15
N GLY A 132 -13.91 -4.89 9.78
CA GLY A 132 -14.57 -4.84 11.09
C GLY A 132 -13.71 -4.20 12.19
N ILE A 133 -12.40 -4.48 12.17
CA ILE A 133 -11.44 -3.91 13.12
C ILE A 133 -11.28 -2.41 12.88
N ALA A 134 -11.03 -2.01 11.63
CA ALA A 134 -10.87 -0.60 11.24
C ALA A 134 -12.09 0.24 11.67
N GLN A 135 -13.30 -0.25 11.40
CA GLN A 135 -14.53 0.45 11.78
C GLN A 135 -14.68 0.60 13.30
N ILE A 136 -14.32 -0.42 14.09
CA ILE A 136 -14.39 -0.35 15.55
C ILE A 136 -13.38 0.65 16.11
N LEU A 137 -12.15 0.63 15.61
CA LEU A 137 -11.09 1.52 16.08
C LEU A 137 -11.41 2.99 15.76
N GLU A 138 -11.90 3.25 14.55
CA GLU A 138 -12.24 4.61 14.12
C GLU A 138 -13.49 5.15 14.83
N LYS A 139 -14.55 4.33 14.99
CA LYS A 139 -15.76 4.72 15.75
C LYS A 139 -15.47 5.00 17.23
N LYS A 140 -14.45 4.38 17.80
CA LYS A 140 -14.01 4.61 19.19
C LYS A 140 -13.00 5.76 19.31
N GLY A 141 -12.59 6.38 18.20
CA GLY A 141 -11.63 7.48 18.18
C GLY A 141 -10.18 7.06 18.43
N TYR A 142 -9.86 5.76 18.38
CA TYR A 142 -8.49 5.27 18.57
C TYR A 142 -7.63 5.46 17.33
N THR A 143 -8.25 5.57 16.16
CA THR A 143 -7.55 5.73 14.90
C THR A 143 -8.16 6.82 14.04
N GLN A 144 -7.35 7.45 13.19
CA GLN A 144 -7.78 8.24 12.06
C GLN A 144 -7.18 7.65 10.80
N PHE A 145 -8.04 7.30 9.86
CA PHE A 145 -7.68 6.56 8.65
C PHE A 145 -7.83 7.43 7.41
N THR A 146 -6.87 7.33 6.48
CA THR A 146 -6.97 7.93 5.14
C THR A 146 -6.62 6.90 4.05
N PRO A 147 -7.53 6.55 3.13
CA PRO A 147 -7.18 5.76 1.94
C PRO A 147 -6.50 6.65 0.90
N HIS A 148 -5.48 6.07 0.25
CA HIS A 148 -4.77 6.68 -0.87
C HIS A 148 -4.73 5.76 -2.07
N TYR A 149 -4.77 6.34 -3.27
CA TYR A 149 -4.79 5.58 -4.52
C TYR A 149 -3.59 5.90 -5.37
N ILE A 150 -2.86 4.84 -5.72
CA ILE A 150 -1.68 4.97 -6.57
C ILE A 150 -2.15 5.34 -7.98
N THR A 151 -1.64 6.47 -8.47
CA THR A 151 -1.90 6.94 -9.84
C THR A 151 -0.60 7.31 -10.51
N TRP A 152 -0.48 6.88 -11.76
CA TRP A 152 0.66 7.18 -12.61
C TRP A 152 0.31 8.30 -13.57
N TYR A 153 1.28 8.68 -14.39
CA TYR A 153 1.09 9.60 -15.49
C TYR A 153 1.80 9.08 -16.73
N CYS A 154 1.33 9.54 -17.87
CA CYS A 154 1.89 9.26 -19.17
C CYS A 154 2.71 10.47 -19.61
N LEU A 155 3.94 10.24 -20.08
CA LEU A 155 4.79 11.33 -20.57
C LEU A 155 4.14 11.98 -21.79
N GLU A 156 4.28 13.30 -21.89
CA GLU A 156 3.62 14.13 -22.92
C GLU A 156 3.86 13.62 -24.35
N ALA A 157 5.08 13.17 -24.65
CA ALA A 157 5.46 12.59 -25.93
C ALA A 157 4.66 11.33 -26.33
N PHE A 158 4.05 10.64 -25.37
CA PHE A 158 3.30 9.39 -25.58
C PHE A 158 1.79 9.54 -25.41
N VAL A 159 1.27 10.75 -25.16
CA VAL A 159 -0.17 11.00 -24.92
C VAL A 159 -1.06 10.50 -26.06
N VAL A 160 -0.56 10.63 -27.30
CA VAL A 160 -1.29 10.18 -28.50
C VAL A 160 -1.25 8.67 -28.73
N SER A 161 -0.39 7.94 -28.03
CA SER A 161 -0.22 6.50 -28.20
C SER A 161 -1.46 5.72 -27.77
N LYS A 162 -1.72 4.57 -28.42
CA LYS A 162 -2.82 3.67 -28.02
C LYS A 162 -2.70 3.27 -26.55
N GLN A 163 -1.48 3.05 -26.09
CA GLN A 163 -1.18 2.68 -24.71
C GLN A 163 -1.65 3.75 -23.72
N CYS A 164 -1.28 5.00 -23.94
CA CYS A 164 -1.66 6.08 -23.05
C CYS A 164 -3.18 6.29 -23.03
N LYS A 165 -3.81 6.25 -24.21
CA LYS A 165 -5.26 6.43 -24.34
C LYS A 165 -6.09 5.31 -23.71
N SER A 166 -5.57 4.08 -23.63
CA SER A 166 -6.26 3.01 -22.90
C SER A 166 -6.02 3.13 -21.41
N GLN A 167 -4.81 3.44 -20.98
CA GLN A 167 -4.45 3.34 -19.55
C GLN A 167 -4.77 4.59 -18.72
N CYS A 168 -5.13 5.69 -19.35
CA CYS A 168 -5.21 6.99 -18.69
C CYS A 168 -6.48 7.78 -19.01
N ILE A 169 -6.85 8.64 -18.07
CA ILE A 169 -7.84 9.71 -18.23
C ILE A 169 -7.14 11.07 -18.26
N ASN A 170 -7.89 12.16 -18.52
CA ASN A 170 -7.42 13.54 -18.52
C ASN A 170 -6.16 13.76 -19.37
N HIS A 171 -6.14 13.22 -20.60
CA HIS A 171 -5.01 13.30 -21.54
C HIS A 171 -3.67 12.78 -20.98
N GLY A 172 -3.71 11.67 -20.25
CA GLY A 172 -2.49 11.03 -19.74
C GLY A 172 -2.05 11.52 -18.37
N ARG A 173 -2.78 12.45 -17.74
CA ARG A 173 -2.43 12.98 -16.42
C ARG A 173 -2.62 11.96 -15.30
N HIS A 174 -3.63 11.09 -15.40
CA HIS A 174 -3.91 10.07 -14.39
C HIS A 174 -4.08 8.71 -15.05
N CYS A 175 -3.25 7.75 -14.65
CA CYS A 175 -3.15 6.44 -15.27
C CYS A 175 -3.08 5.31 -14.25
N ALA A 176 -3.52 4.13 -14.64
CA ALA A 176 -3.22 2.89 -13.94
C ALA A 176 -2.57 1.90 -14.92
N PRO A 177 -1.45 1.25 -14.56
CA PRO A 177 -0.83 0.25 -15.42
C PRO A 177 -1.66 -1.03 -15.41
N ASP A 178 -2.08 -1.46 -16.60
CA ASP A 178 -2.56 -2.83 -16.82
C ASP A 178 -1.39 -3.83 -16.66
N LEU A 179 -1.46 -4.62 -15.59
CA LEU A 179 -0.45 -5.61 -15.22
C LEU A 179 -0.53 -6.89 -16.05
N GLU A 180 -1.65 -7.15 -16.76
CA GLU A 180 -1.78 -8.30 -17.64
C GLU A 180 -1.17 -8.05 -19.03
N GLN A 181 -0.81 -6.79 -19.34
CA GLN A 181 -0.24 -6.34 -20.61
C GLN A 181 -1.08 -6.75 -21.83
N ASN A 182 -2.39 -6.93 -21.64
CA ASN A 182 -3.30 -7.40 -22.67
C ASN A 182 -4.38 -6.36 -22.97
N PHE A 183 -3.96 -5.26 -23.58
CA PHE A 183 -4.78 -4.08 -23.96
C PHE A 183 -5.94 -4.34 -24.94
N ASN A 184 -6.31 -5.59 -25.18
CA ASN A 184 -7.37 -5.99 -26.10
C ASN A 184 -8.44 -6.88 -25.43
N LYS A 185 -8.33 -7.17 -24.13
CA LYS A 185 -9.33 -7.96 -23.38
C LYS A 185 -9.44 -7.46 -21.95
N GLY A 186 -10.67 -7.32 -21.46
CA GLY A 186 -10.93 -6.90 -20.08
C GLY A 186 -11.15 -5.39 -19.98
N TYR A 187 -10.94 -4.87 -18.78
CA TYR A 187 -11.00 -3.45 -18.48
C TYR A 187 -9.63 -2.80 -18.70
N ASP A 188 -9.65 -1.56 -19.17
CA ASP A 188 -8.44 -0.80 -19.39
C ASP A 188 -8.00 -0.09 -18.09
N GLY A 189 -6.73 0.33 -18.03
CA GLY A 189 -6.21 1.09 -16.88
C GLY A 189 -7.02 2.35 -16.57
N LYS A 190 -7.59 3.02 -17.58
CA LYS A 190 -8.48 4.17 -17.36
C LYS A 190 -9.71 3.82 -16.51
N ASP A 191 -10.27 2.61 -16.68
CA ASP A 191 -11.45 2.18 -15.92
C ASP A 191 -11.10 2.05 -14.44
N VAL A 192 -9.89 1.54 -14.15
CA VAL A 192 -9.33 1.48 -12.79
C VAL A 192 -9.19 2.88 -12.19
N VAL A 193 -8.65 3.84 -12.94
CA VAL A 193 -8.54 5.23 -12.47
C VAL A 193 -9.91 5.82 -12.18
N VAL A 194 -10.91 5.57 -13.03
CA VAL A 194 -12.29 6.02 -12.80
C VAL A 194 -12.85 5.43 -11.51
N GLN A 195 -12.66 4.14 -11.24
CA GLN A 195 -13.17 3.55 -10.00
C GLN A 195 -12.37 3.93 -8.75
N ASN A 196 -11.06 4.19 -8.88
CA ASN A 196 -10.28 4.82 -7.82
C ASN A 196 -10.87 6.19 -7.46
N LEU A 197 -11.21 7.00 -8.47
CA LEU A 197 -11.86 8.30 -8.28
C LEU A 197 -13.20 8.18 -7.51
N HIS A 198 -14.01 7.15 -7.80
CA HIS A 198 -15.22 6.88 -7.03
C HIS A 198 -14.90 6.60 -5.55
N GLN A 199 -13.92 5.73 -5.28
CA GLN A 199 -13.54 5.37 -3.91
C GLN A 199 -12.96 6.55 -3.12
N ILE A 200 -12.18 7.43 -3.76
CA ILE A 200 -11.69 8.67 -3.14
C ILE A 200 -12.86 9.61 -2.81
N CYS A 201 -13.79 9.79 -3.76
CA CYS A 201 -14.96 10.64 -3.55
C CYS A 201 -15.92 10.10 -2.48
N VAL A 202 -16.09 8.77 -2.40
CA VAL A 202 -16.83 8.12 -1.31
C VAL A 202 -16.17 8.41 0.02
N PHE A 203 -14.85 8.27 0.14
CA PHE A 203 -14.15 8.58 1.37
C PHE A 203 -14.33 10.05 1.76
N LYS A 204 -14.15 10.98 0.83
CA LYS A 204 -14.33 12.41 1.06
C LYS A 204 -15.73 12.72 1.63
N VAL A 205 -16.78 12.25 0.98
CA VAL A 205 -18.16 12.52 1.40
C VAL A 205 -18.49 11.81 2.72
N ALA A 206 -18.01 10.58 2.90
CA ALA A 206 -18.18 9.84 4.16
C ALA A 206 -17.47 10.56 5.33
N ASN A 207 -16.26 11.06 5.10
CA ASN A 207 -15.49 11.80 6.10
C ASN A 207 -16.14 13.14 6.45
N GLU A 208 -16.62 13.91 5.46
CA GLU A 208 -17.38 15.15 5.67
C GLU A 208 -18.67 14.92 6.49
N SER A 209 -19.26 13.73 6.40
CA SER A 209 -20.42 13.32 7.20
C SER A 209 -20.09 12.81 8.61
N GLY A 210 -18.80 12.77 8.97
CA GLY A 210 -18.31 12.23 10.25
C GLY A 210 -18.38 10.71 10.34
N LYS A 211 -18.43 10.00 9.20
CA LYS A 211 -18.52 8.55 9.11
C LYS A 211 -17.50 7.95 8.11
N PRO A 212 -16.20 8.28 8.22
CA PRO A 212 -15.16 7.79 7.29
C PRO A 212 -15.15 6.26 7.15
N TRP A 213 -15.52 5.53 8.21
CA TRP A 213 -15.60 4.07 8.22
C TRP A 213 -16.58 3.45 7.21
N LEU A 214 -17.49 4.23 6.63
CA LEU A 214 -18.39 3.78 5.54
C LEU A 214 -17.61 3.47 4.26
N TRP A 215 -16.42 4.04 4.08
CA TRP A 215 -15.54 3.70 2.97
C TRP A 215 -15.20 2.19 2.98
N TRP A 216 -14.96 1.60 4.15
CA TRP A 216 -14.67 0.16 4.28
C TRP A 216 -15.85 -0.71 3.82
N ASP A 217 -17.08 -0.25 4.07
CA ASP A 217 -18.30 -0.92 3.57
C ASP A 217 -18.37 -0.81 2.05
N TYR A 218 -18.10 0.37 1.49
CA TYR A 218 -18.10 0.60 0.05
C TYR A 218 -17.10 -0.26 -0.70
N VAL A 219 -15.82 -0.26 -0.31
CA VAL A 219 -14.80 -1.03 -1.04
C VAL A 219 -15.03 -2.53 -0.93
N HIS A 220 -15.57 -3.00 0.20
CA HIS A 220 -15.96 -4.39 0.37
C HIS A 220 -17.15 -4.77 -0.54
N ASP A 221 -18.24 -3.99 -0.50
CA ASP A 221 -19.43 -4.29 -1.30
C ASP A 221 -19.17 -4.11 -2.79
N PHE A 222 -18.35 -3.14 -3.19
CA PHE A 222 -17.94 -2.91 -4.57
C PHE A 222 -17.18 -4.12 -5.13
N SER A 223 -16.18 -4.64 -4.40
CA SER A 223 -15.40 -5.82 -4.87
C SER A 223 -16.26 -7.08 -5.05
N ILE A 224 -17.37 -7.20 -4.31
CA ILE A 224 -18.31 -8.32 -4.45
C ILE A 224 -19.30 -8.09 -5.59
N ARG A 225 -19.85 -6.88 -5.70
CA ARG A 225 -21.01 -6.58 -6.57
C ARG A 225 -20.61 -6.13 -7.96
N CYS A 226 -19.44 -5.49 -8.10
CA CYS A 226 -18.94 -4.88 -9.33
C CYS A 226 -17.64 -5.50 -9.87
N PRO A 227 -17.48 -6.84 -9.91
CA PRO A 227 -16.22 -7.45 -10.31
C PRO A 227 -15.94 -7.26 -11.82
N MET A 228 -14.68 -7.09 -12.18
CA MET A 228 -14.25 -7.03 -13.58
C MET A 228 -14.60 -8.33 -14.33
N LYS A 229 -14.39 -9.49 -13.70
CA LYS A 229 -14.72 -10.81 -14.28
C LYS A 229 -16.20 -10.93 -14.66
N GLY A 230 -17.06 -10.23 -13.92
CA GLY A 230 -18.50 -10.18 -14.16
C GLY A 230 -18.94 -9.10 -15.16
N LYS A 231 -18.01 -8.33 -15.72
CA LYS A 231 -18.27 -7.16 -16.56
C LYS A 231 -19.17 -6.11 -15.89
N LYS A 232 -19.01 -5.94 -14.58
CA LYS A 232 -19.80 -5.00 -13.77
C LYS A 232 -19.00 -3.79 -13.29
N TYR A 233 -17.73 -3.68 -13.68
CA TYR A 233 -16.82 -2.61 -13.26
C TYR A 233 -17.16 -1.31 -14.01
N THR A 234 -18.26 -0.67 -13.59
CA THR A 234 -18.95 0.42 -14.32
C THR A 234 -19.35 1.52 -13.36
N HIS A 235 -19.61 2.72 -13.88
CA HIS A 235 -20.10 3.83 -13.08
C HIS A 235 -21.45 3.48 -12.44
N GLU A 236 -22.36 2.87 -13.19
CA GLU A 236 -23.70 2.50 -12.71
C GLU A 236 -23.63 1.54 -11.54
N CYS A 237 -22.79 0.50 -11.63
CA CYS A 237 -22.62 -0.44 -10.53
C CYS A 237 -22.04 0.23 -9.28
N ALA A 238 -21.03 1.10 -9.45
CA ALA A 238 -20.45 1.87 -8.35
C ALA A 238 -21.52 2.72 -7.63
N MET A 239 -22.35 3.43 -8.41
CA MET A 239 -23.42 4.27 -7.89
C MET A 239 -24.53 3.47 -7.20
N ASP A 240 -24.84 2.27 -7.66
CA ASP A 240 -25.79 1.37 -6.99
C ASP A 240 -25.28 0.92 -5.61
N VAL A 241 -23.98 0.64 -5.48
CA VAL A 241 -23.36 0.33 -4.18
C VAL A 241 -23.44 1.55 -3.25
N ILE A 242 -23.08 2.74 -3.75
CA ILE A 242 -23.15 4.01 -3.01
C ILE A 242 -24.56 4.24 -2.45
N LYS A 243 -25.58 4.11 -3.29
CA LYS A 243 -26.99 4.25 -2.90
C LYS A 243 -27.39 3.23 -1.84
N SER A 244 -26.93 1.98 -1.99
CA SER A 244 -27.25 0.92 -1.01
C SER A 244 -26.67 1.16 0.38
N LEU A 245 -25.63 1.99 0.49
CA LEU A 245 -25.01 2.39 1.76
C LEU A 245 -25.59 3.69 2.33
N GLY A 246 -26.55 4.31 1.63
CA GLY A 246 -27.19 5.56 2.06
C GLY A 246 -26.24 6.77 2.03
N LEU A 247 -25.22 6.74 1.18
CA LEU A 247 -24.34 7.88 0.92
C LEU A 247 -25.01 8.85 -0.08
N ASP A 248 -24.67 10.13 0.02
CA ASP A 248 -25.18 11.21 -0.84
C ASP A 248 -24.58 11.09 -2.26
N ASP A 249 -25.36 10.47 -3.16
CA ASP A 249 -24.93 10.17 -4.52
C ASP A 249 -24.78 11.44 -5.38
N GLU A 250 -25.53 12.51 -5.07
CA GLU A 250 -25.36 13.80 -5.73
C GLU A 250 -24.01 14.43 -5.40
N LYS A 251 -23.61 14.46 -4.12
CA LYS A 251 -22.30 14.95 -3.71
C LYS A 251 -21.16 14.12 -4.29
N ILE A 252 -21.32 12.80 -4.33
CA ILE A 252 -20.30 11.91 -4.89
C ILE A 252 -20.17 12.13 -6.40
N ASN A 253 -21.28 12.18 -7.14
CA ASN A 253 -21.25 12.50 -8.58
C ASN A 253 -20.61 13.85 -8.86
N LYS A 254 -20.91 14.87 -8.04
CA LYS A 254 -20.28 16.18 -8.14
C LYS A 254 -18.77 16.12 -7.88
N CYS A 255 -18.33 15.29 -6.94
CA CYS A 255 -16.91 15.08 -6.66
C CYS A 255 -16.19 14.37 -7.82
N ILE A 256 -16.83 13.36 -8.43
CA ILE A 256 -16.29 12.62 -9.58
C ILE A 256 -16.18 13.55 -10.81
N GLY A 257 -17.23 14.34 -11.08
CA GLY A 257 -17.32 15.20 -12.26
C GLY A 257 -17.26 14.39 -13.57
N ASP A 258 -16.82 15.01 -14.66
CA ASP A 258 -16.55 14.30 -15.92
C ASP A 258 -15.14 13.70 -15.88
N PRO A 259 -14.98 12.35 -15.87
CA PRO A 259 -13.67 11.71 -15.85
C PRO A 259 -12.83 11.91 -17.11
N GLU A 260 -13.45 12.26 -18.24
CA GLU A 260 -12.76 12.38 -19.53
C GLU A 260 -12.41 13.84 -19.87
N ALA A 261 -12.95 14.80 -19.12
CA ALA A 261 -12.68 16.22 -19.34
C ALA A 261 -11.18 16.54 -19.24
N ASP A 262 -10.70 17.40 -20.13
CA ASP A 262 -9.31 17.84 -20.16
C ASP A 262 -8.99 18.91 -19.09
N GLU A 263 -9.46 18.70 -17.87
CA GLU A 263 -9.33 19.65 -16.79
C GLU A 263 -8.48 19.07 -15.66
N GLU A 264 -7.88 19.95 -14.85
CA GLU A 264 -7.17 19.49 -13.66
C GLU A 264 -8.17 18.98 -12.62
N LYS A 265 -8.08 17.69 -12.28
CA LYS A 265 -8.83 17.11 -11.17
C LYS A 265 -8.01 17.21 -9.90
N SER A 266 -8.28 18.24 -9.09
CA SER A 266 -7.58 18.49 -7.83
C SER A 266 -7.51 17.27 -6.90
N ILE A 267 -8.53 16.41 -6.91
CA ILE A 267 -8.58 15.22 -6.05
C ILE A 267 -7.56 14.14 -6.48
N LEU A 268 -7.40 13.89 -7.78
CA LEU A 268 -6.38 12.94 -8.28
C LEU A 268 -4.99 13.57 -8.28
N LYS A 269 -4.90 14.88 -8.44
CA LYS A 269 -3.65 15.62 -8.27
C LYS A 269 -3.14 15.54 -6.83
N ALA A 270 -4.03 15.66 -5.84
CA ALA A 270 -3.69 15.46 -4.44
C ALA A 270 -3.13 14.06 -4.16
N GLU A 271 -3.69 13.01 -4.78
CA GLU A 271 -3.12 11.65 -4.68
C GLU A 271 -1.71 11.56 -5.28
N GLN A 272 -1.46 12.19 -6.44
CA GLN A 272 -0.10 12.24 -7.02
C GLN A 272 0.89 12.97 -6.11
N ASP A 273 0.48 14.09 -5.54
CA ASP A 273 1.34 14.90 -4.67
C ASP A 273 1.63 14.16 -3.35
N ALA A 274 0.61 13.50 -2.78
CA ALA A 274 0.77 12.62 -1.63
C ALA A 274 1.69 11.44 -1.96
N GLN A 275 1.55 10.83 -3.14
CA GLN A 275 2.38 9.71 -3.57
C GLN A 275 3.85 10.14 -3.72
N LEU A 276 4.11 11.30 -4.30
CA LEU A 276 5.46 11.87 -4.37
C LEU A 276 6.01 12.12 -2.97
N SER A 277 5.24 12.77 -2.09
CA SER A 277 5.65 13.02 -0.70
C SER A 277 5.97 11.73 0.04
N TRP A 278 5.13 10.69 -0.10
CA TRP A 278 5.35 9.37 0.47
C TRP A 278 6.64 8.74 -0.05
N LEU A 279 6.90 8.81 -1.36
CA LEU A 279 8.17 8.37 -1.95
C LEU A 279 9.33 9.19 -1.36
N TYR A 280 9.25 10.52 -1.29
CA TYR A 280 10.32 11.35 -0.73
C TYR A 280 10.63 11.02 0.74
N CYS A 281 9.61 10.76 1.57
CA CYS A 281 9.79 10.30 2.95
C CYS A 281 10.42 8.89 3.01
N ARG A 282 10.03 8.00 2.10
CA ARG A 282 10.56 6.62 2.01
C ARG A 282 11.98 6.55 1.47
N TYR A 283 12.37 7.51 0.62
CA TYR A 283 13.68 7.57 -0.05
C TYR A 283 14.64 8.63 0.52
N GLY A 284 14.23 9.38 1.56
CA GLY A 284 15.11 10.34 2.26
C GLY A 284 15.64 11.48 1.40
N PHE A 285 15.00 11.81 0.28
CA PHE A 285 15.40 12.95 -0.55
C PHE A 285 14.81 14.24 0.01
N VAL A 286 15.42 14.77 1.06
CA VAL A 286 15.24 16.17 1.46
C VAL A 286 16.06 17.03 0.51
N TYR A 287 15.47 17.46 -0.60
CA TYR A 287 15.96 18.66 -1.28
C TYR A 287 15.45 19.86 -0.50
N HIS A 288 16.31 20.38 0.40
CA HIS A 288 16.19 21.78 0.80
C HIS A 288 16.43 22.63 -0.45
N ILE A 289 15.43 23.41 -0.84
CA ILE A 289 15.63 24.64 -1.63
C ILE A 289 15.67 25.79 -0.62
#